data_AF-A0A9P6AQD6-F1
#
_entry.id   AF-A0A9P6AQD6-F1
#
_cell.length_a   1.000
_cell.length_b   1.000
_cell.length_c   1.000
_cell.angle_alpha   90.00
_cell.angle_beta   90.00
_cell.angle_gamma   90.00
#
_symmetry.space_group_name_H-M   'P 1'
#
loop_
_entity.id
_entity.type
_entity.pdbx_description
1 polymer ?
#
loop_
_entity_poly.entity_id
_entity_poly.type
_entity_poly.pdbx_seq_one_letter_code
_entity_poly.pdbx_strand_id
1 'polypeptide(L)'
;MLEATPSGLPPLPYKLSSECPAPWPATMTFPVASSYPFLTASSDDSPNDFVVRCYLETLWLPEAICSLHHLVPSLRRVAPDSPTSPHPLPPLVTPLLLTVRDITVKYRVDLPRVIQAGEGDGQLDDAIMSFSWAHERRDDTRDGGDDDKWTKRWLQRLERRETLIQVLLHFLMLSLPLDGSRADLKRKRDKKKKSSKAMERPQSTSSLEEALDILTDRLSIWREGEEAVSTDDSQDSKLNADHRDWFQTFCEDVVQPSFSYCLPALYESLRQKAFPASPSSRPSSPSLEFSSSVPYVRPRSRSRSISIDLASAPGPRHSLLRTQSRQNGSKNNTNGRREVTCGGALPSIMTIVEMDRVRFMNLLNFYTLMALQNQRRSRKPYQRWCRMGDPPSRSAR
;
A
#
# COMPACT_ATOMS: atom_id res chain seq x y z
N MET A 1 -30.79 31.21 -36.12
CA MET A 1 -30.69 29.99 -35.29
C MET A 1 -29.42 29.26 -35.72
N LEU A 2 -28.35 29.42 -34.95
CA LEU A 2 -27.06 28.79 -35.17
C LEU A 2 -26.82 27.90 -33.94
N GLU A 3 -26.92 26.59 -34.11
CA GLU A 3 -26.53 25.60 -33.10
C GLU A 3 -25.00 25.63 -32.97
N ALA A 4 -24.50 26.41 -32.02
CA ALA A 4 -23.13 26.29 -31.57
C ALA A 4 -23.04 25.05 -30.66
N THR A 5 -22.32 24.03 -31.11
CA THR A 5 -21.86 22.90 -30.28
C THR A 5 -20.46 23.24 -29.77
N PRO A 6 -20.27 23.66 -28.50
CA PRO A 6 -18.95 23.97 -27.97
C PRO A 6 -18.54 22.88 -26.98
N SER A 7 -17.99 21.78 -27.48
CA SER A 7 -17.35 20.76 -26.62
C SER A 7 -16.34 19.90 -27.37
N GLY A 8 -15.56 20.52 -28.27
CA GLY A 8 -14.38 19.90 -28.85
C GLY A 8 -13.14 20.65 -28.38
N LEU A 9 -12.38 20.09 -27.44
CA LEU A 9 -11.03 20.59 -27.18
C LEU A 9 -10.18 20.44 -28.45
N PRO A 10 -9.36 21.43 -28.82
CA PRO A 10 -8.52 21.36 -30.01
C PRO A 10 -7.64 20.11 -29.93
N PRO A 11 -7.51 19.34 -31.03
CA PRO A 11 -6.67 18.14 -31.04
C PRO A 11 -5.25 18.52 -30.62
N LEU A 12 -4.67 17.73 -29.71
CA LEU A 12 -3.28 17.92 -29.26
C LEU A 12 -2.37 17.93 -30.51
N PRO A 13 -1.48 18.92 -30.66
CA PRO A 13 -0.65 19.09 -31.85
C PRO A 13 0.40 17.98 -32.03
N TYR A 14 0.50 17.05 -31.09
CA TYR A 14 1.47 15.96 -31.09
C TYR A 14 0.74 14.62 -30.93
N LYS A 15 0.95 13.71 -31.90
CA LYS A 15 0.64 12.29 -31.76
C LYS A 15 1.91 11.58 -31.36
N LEU A 16 1.93 10.96 -30.18
CA LEU A 16 3.00 10.03 -29.83
C LEU A 16 2.81 8.76 -30.65
N SER A 17 3.82 8.35 -31.42
CA SER A 17 3.79 7.03 -32.04
C SER A 17 3.83 5.98 -30.93
N SER A 18 2.87 5.05 -30.94
CA SER A 18 2.89 3.86 -30.09
C SER A 18 3.90 2.81 -30.58
N GLU A 19 4.53 3.04 -31.73
CA GLU A 19 5.60 2.19 -32.23
C GLU A 19 6.86 2.42 -31.40
N CYS A 20 7.26 1.43 -30.62
CA CYS A 20 8.55 1.45 -29.94
C CYS A 20 9.65 1.27 -31.01
N PRO A 21 10.53 2.27 -31.22
CA PRO A 21 11.56 2.17 -32.26
C PRO A 21 12.64 1.13 -31.93
N ALA A 22 12.66 0.62 -30.68
CA ALA A 22 13.52 -0.47 -30.28
C ALA A 22 12.91 -1.81 -30.74
N PRO A 23 13.59 -2.58 -31.61
CA PRO A 23 13.14 -3.92 -31.98
C PRO A 23 13.30 -4.84 -30.77
N TRP A 24 12.23 -5.00 -30.00
CA TRP A 24 12.19 -6.01 -28.95
C TRP A 24 12.27 -7.39 -29.61
N PRO A 25 13.17 -8.28 -29.18
CA PRO A 25 13.23 -9.64 -29.72
C PRO A 25 11.85 -10.30 -29.63
N ALA A 26 11.38 -10.95 -30.69
CA ALA A 26 10.11 -11.70 -30.66
C ALA A 26 10.08 -12.82 -29.60
N THR A 27 11.26 -13.23 -29.12
CA THR A 27 11.42 -14.15 -27.98
C THR A 27 11.17 -13.47 -26.62
N MET A 28 11.15 -12.14 -26.57
CA MET A 28 10.86 -11.31 -25.39
C MET A 28 9.42 -10.79 -25.35
N THR A 29 8.56 -11.08 -26.34
CA THR A 29 7.11 -10.88 -26.17
C THR A 29 6.59 -11.96 -25.22
N PHE A 30 6.72 -11.68 -23.92
CA PHE A 30 6.51 -12.62 -22.84
C PHE A 30 5.03 -13.05 -22.70
N PRO A 31 4.77 -14.33 -22.34
CA PRO A 31 3.45 -14.80 -21.86
C PRO A 31 2.93 -14.04 -20.64
N VAL A 32 3.82 -13.32 -19.92
CA VAL A 32 3.52 -12.54 -18.70
C VAL A 32 2.45 -11.48 -18.94
N ALA A 33 2.39 -10.92 -20.16
CA ALA A 33 1.33 -9.98 -20.48
C ALA A 33 -0.04 -10.65 -20.31
N SER A 34 -0.22 -11.86 -20.87
CA SER A 34 -1.53 -12.54 -20.93
C SER A 34 -2.14 -12.89 -19.57
N SER A 35 -1.33 -12.99 -18.51
CA SER A 35 -1.79 -13.32 -17.15
C SER A 35 -2.00 -12.09 -16.27
N TYR A 36 -1.67 -10.88 -16.74
CA TYR A 36 -1.86 -9.67 -15.96
C TYR A 36 -3.33 -9.21 -15.97
N PRO A 37 -3.99 -9.09 -14.81
CA PRO A 37 -5.45 -8.94 -14.74
C PRO A 37 -5.98 -7.60 -15.29
N PHE A 38 -5.14 -6.58 -15.42
CA PHE A 38 -5.54 -5.25 -15.88
C PHE A 38 -5.24 -4.99 -17.37
N LEU A 39 -4.91 -6.02 -18.16
CA LEU A 39 -4.67 -5.85 -19.59
C LEU A 39 -5.89 -5.32 -20.36
N THR A 40 -7.10 -5.66 -19.91
CA THR A 40 -8.34 -5.28 -20.59
C THR A 40 -8.92 -3.97 -20.07
N ALA A 41 -8.21 -3.23 -19.20
CA ALA A 41 -8.62 -1.90 -18.77
C ALA A 41 -8.89 -1.05 -20.01
N SER A 42 -10.17 -0.78 -20.25
CA SER A 42 -10.63 -0.08 -21.44
C SER A 42 -10.52 1.41 -21.20
N SER A 43 -10.67 2.21 -22.26
CA SER A 43 -10.85 3.66 -22.13
C SER A 43 -12.06 4.04 -21.26
N ASP A 44 -12.93 3.08 -20.99
CA ASP A 44 -14.25 3.26 -20.38
C ASP A 44 -14.28 2.74 -18.94
N ASP A 45 -13.11 2.55 -18.30
CA ASP A 45 -13.00 2.21 -16.88
C ASP A 45 -13.82 3.23 -16.05
N SER A 46 -14.69 2.72 -15.18
CA SER A 46 -15.41 3.59 -14.26
C SER A 46 -14.42 4.26 -13.29
N PRO A 47 -14.71 5.47 -12.75
CA PRO A 47 -13.83 6.11 -11.78
C PRO A 47 -13.53 5.23 -10.56
N ASN A 48 -14.49 4.39 -10.16
CA ASN A 48 -14.31 3.41 -9.10
C ASN A 48 -13.28 2.34 -9.48
N ASP A 49 -13.40 1.75 -10.66
CA ASP A 49 -12.49 0.70 -11.14
C ASP A 49 -11.07 1.25 -11.30
N PHE A 50 -10.94 2.49 -11.77
CA PHE A 50 -9.66 3.19 -11.83
C PHE A 50 -9.01 3.36 -10.45
N VAL A 51 -9.78 3.79 -9.43
CA VAL A 51 -9.27 3.97 -8.06
C VAL A 51 -8.85 2.63 -7.44
N VAL A 52 -9.69 1.60 -7.59
CA VAL A 52 -9.40 0.23 -7.13
C VAL A 52 -8.16 -0.31 -7.82
N ARG A 53 -8.04 -0.14 -9.14
CA ARG A 53 -6.86 -0.55 -9.91
C ARG A 53 -5.59 0.15 -9.44
N CYS A 54 -5.61 1.48 -9.27
CA CYS A 54 -4.46 2.22 -8.75
C CYS A 54 -4.04 1.71 -7.37
N TYR A 55 -5.00 1.44 -6.48
CA TYR A 55 -4.75 0.88 -5.16
C TYR A 55 -4.08 -0.50 -5.24
N LEU A 56 -4.66 -1.41 -6.01
CA LEU A 56 -4.19 -2.79 -6.15
C LEU A 56 -2.85 -2.89 -6.86
N GLU A 57 -2.64 -2.13 -7.94
CA GLU A 57 -1.36 -2.06 -8.65
C GLU A 57 -0.27 -1.54 -7.72
N THR A 58 -0.56 -0.47 -6.97
CA THR A 58 0.40 0.07 -5.99
C THR A 58 0.67 -0.94 -4.88
N LEU A 59 -0.34 -1.67 -4.41
CA LEU A 59 -0.19 -2.63 -3.32
C LEU A 59 0.62 -3.86 -3.71
N TRP A 60 0.26 -4.51 -4.80
CA TRP A 60 0.77 -5.85 -5.13
C TRP A 60 2.00 -5.83 -6.02
N LEU A 61 2.19 -4.78 -6.82
CA LEU A 61 3.35 -4.73 -7.71
C LEU A 61 4.58 -4.17 -6.98
N PRO A 62 5.78 -4.62 -7.36
CA PRO A 62 7.03 -4.08 -6.85
C PRO A 62 7.12 -2.56 -6.99
N GLU A 63 7.81 -1.90 -6.05
CA GLU A 63 8.02 -0.44 -6.04
C GLU A 63 8.67 0.08 -7.34
N ALA A 64 9.51 -0.73 -7.98
CA ALA A 64 10.14 -0.39 -9.25
C ALA A 64 9.12 -0.23 -10.39
N ILE A 65 7.98 -0.90 -10.28
CA ILE A 65 6.93 -0.92 -11.31
C ILE A 65 5.82 0.07 -10.94
N CYS A 66 5.33 0.03 -9.70
CA CYS A 66 4.29 0.93 -9.22
C CYS A 66 4.72 1.57 -7.91
N SER A 67 5.36 2.74 -8.02
CA SER A 67 5.89 3.45 -6.85
C SER A 67 4.81 4.16 -6.05
N LEU A 68 4.98 4.23 -4.71
CA LEU A 68 4.13 5.00 -3.80
C LEU A 68 4.01 6.48 -4.20
N HIS A 69 5.03 7.04 -4.87
CA HIS A 69 5.03 8.40 -5.40
C HIS A 69 3.89 8.66 -6.40
N HIS A 70 3.43 7.63 -7.11
CA HIS A 70 2.43 7.79 -8.17
C HIS A 70 1.00 7.63 -7.67
N LEU A 71 0.79 7.08 -6.48
CA LEU A 71 -0.55 6.81 -5.96
C LEU A 71 -1.37 8.11 -5.82
N VAL A 72 -0.85 9.09 -5.09
CA VAL A 72 -1.57 10.35 -4.82
C VAL A 72 -1.81 11.16 -6.11
N PRO A 73 -0.82 11.38 -6.99
CA PRO A 73 -1.07 12.03 -8.28
C PRO A 73 -2.09 11.30 -9.14
N SER A 74 -2.06 9.96 -9.16
CA SER A 74 -3.02 9.15 -9.94
C SER A 74 -4.44 9.29 -9.43
N LEU A 75 -4.65 9.20 -8.11
CA LEU A 75 -5.98 9.36 -7.52
C LEU A 75 -6.55 10.77 -7.68
N ARG A 76 -5.68 11.81 -7.68
CA ARG A 76 -6.09 13.21 -7.93
C ARG A 76 -6.56 13.46 -9.37
N ARG A 77 -6.38 12.51 -10.28
CA ARG A 77 -6.97 12.59 -11.64
C ARG A 77 -8.48 12.45 -11.63
N VAL A 78 -9.05 11.86 -10.58
CA VAL A 78 -10.50 11.78 -10.38
C VAL A 78 -10.98 13.15 -9.90
N ALA A 79 -11.24 14.03 -10.87
CA ALA A 79 -11.64 15.41 -10.64
C ALA A 79 -13.19 15.53 -10.58
N PRO A 80 -13.73 16.53 -9.87
CA PRO A 80 -15.15 16.84 -9.91
C PRO A 80 -15.57 17.40 -11.28
N ASP A 81 -16.81 17.15 -11.68
CA ASP A 81 -17.38 17.70 -12.93
C ASP A 81 -17.47 19.24 -12.90
N SER A 82 -17.56 19.83 -11.70
CA SER A 82 -17.65 21.27 -11.48
C SER A 82 -16.78 21.70 -10.28
N PRO A 83 -16.18 22.91 -10.29
CA PRO A 83 -15.44 23.43 -9.13
C PRO A 83 -16.32 23.64 -7.89
N THR A 84 -17.65 23.70 -8.05
CA THR A 84 -18.60 23.85 -6.94
C THR A 84 -19.16 22.53 -6.43
N SER A 85 -18.99 21.44 -7.18
CA SER A 85 -19.46 20.12 -6.75
C SER A 85 -18.51 19.50 -5.72
N PRO A 86 -19.04 18.71 -4.77
CA PRO A 86 -18.21 17.98 -3.83
C PRO A 86 -17.23 17.09 -4.57
N HIS A 87 -16.04 16.89 -3.99
CA HIS A 87 -15.04 16.04 -4.63
C HIS A 87 -15.57 14.60 -4.73
N PRO A 88 -15.46 13.89 -5.87
CA PRO A 88 -15.99 12.53 -6.02
C PRO A 88 -15.14 11.44 -5.37
N LEU A 89 -13.88 11.74 -5.03
CA LEU A 89 -12.92 10.78 -4.48
C LEU A 89 -13.24 10.22 -3.08
N PRO A 90 -13.75 11.00 -2.09
CA PRO A 90 -14.07 10.49 -0.76
C PRO A 90 -14.93 9.22 -0.73
N PRO A 91 -16.09 9.13 -1.43
CA PRO A 91 -16.88 7.90 -1.43
C PRO A 91 -16.19 6.72 -2.15
N LEU A 92 -15.24 6.97 -3.06
CA LEU A 92 -14.48 5.93 -3.75
C LEU A 92 -13.33 5.38 -2.90
N VAL A 93 -12.69 6.23 -2.10
CA VAL A 93 -11.55 5.86 -1.24
C VAL A 93 -12.01 5.28 0.09
N THR A 94 -13.15 5.72 0.64
CA THR A 94 -13.65 5.26 1.95
C THR A 94 -13.72 3.72 2.08
N PRO A 95 -14.21 2.96 1.08
CA PRO A 95 -14.22 1.50 1.14
C PRO A 95 -12.83 0.84 1.16
N LEU A 96 -11.80 1.56 0.73
CA LEU A 96 -10.41 1.10 0.70
C LEU A 96 -9.65 1.45 1.99
N LEU A 97 -10.23 2.26 2.88
CA LEU A 97 -9.61 2.61 4.14
C LEU A 97 -9.69 1.42 5.10
N LEU A 98 -8.54 0.94 5.54
CA LEU A 98 -8.41 -0.17 6.47
C LEU A 98 -7.88 0.31 7.81
N THR A 99 -8.39 -0.26 8.90
CA THR A 99 -7.79 -0.06 10.23
C THR A 99 -6.53 -0.91 10.37
N VAL A 100 -5.64 -0.56 11.31
CA VAL A 100 -4.46 -1.39 11.64
C VAL A 100 -4.86 -2.83 11.99
N ARG A 101 -6.01 -3.01 12.64
CA ARG A 101 -6.55 -4.34 12.95
C ARG A 101 -6.90 -5.10 11.67
N ASP A 102 -7.59 -4.47 10.73
CA ASP A 102 -8.02 -5.12 9.48
C ASP A 102 -6.81 -5.52 8.63
N ILE A 103 -5.80 -4.63 8.52
CA ILE A 103 -4.53 -4.94 7.87
C ILE A 103 -3.87 -6.15 8.54
N THR A 104 -3.79 -6.16 9.88
CA THR A 104 -3.19 -7.28 10.61
C THR A 104 -3.94 -8.59 10.35
N VAL A 105 -5.28 -8.57 10.37
CA VAL A 105 -6.10 -9.76 10.10
C VAL A 105 -5.86 -10.26 8.67
N LYS A 106 -5.89 -9.35 7.67
CA LYS A 106 -5.62 -9.66 6.27
C LYS A 106 -4.29 -10.40 6.09
N TYR A 107 -3.19 -9.86 6.63
CA TYR A 107 -1.85 -10.43 6.40
C TYR A 107 -1.47 -11.58 7.33
N ARG A 108 -2.06 -11.68 8.52
CA ARG A 108 -1.70 -12.72 9.51
C ARG A 108 -2.65 -13.91 9.50
N VAL A 109 -3.86 -13.74 8.99
CA VAL A 109 -4.90 -14.78 9.02
C VAL A 109 -5.39 -15.10 7.62
N ASP A 110 -5.84 -14.12 6.86
CA ASP A 110 -6.58 -14.38 5.63
C ASP A 110 -5.66 -14.78 4.48
N LEU A 111 -4.65 -13.95 4.17
CA LEU A 111 -3.71 -14.21 3.08
C LEU A 111 -2.91 -15.51 3.23
N PRO A 112 -2.38 -15.86 4.42
CA PRO A 112 -1.75 -17.17 4.62
C PRO A 112 -2.68 -18.34 4.28
N ARG A 113 -3.98 -18.22 4.60
CA ARG A 113 -4.98 -19.26 4.27
C ARG A 113 -5.23 -19.34 2.78
N VAL A 114 -5.37 -18.20 2.09
CA VAL A 114 -5.57 -18.16 0.64
C VAL A 114 -4.36 -18.75 -0.10
N ILE A 115 -3.15 -18.41 0.33
CA ILE A 115 -1.90 -18.95 -0.23
C ILE A 115 -1.81 -20.48 -0.01
N GLN A 116 -2.18 -20.96 1.18
CA GLN A 116 -2.18 -22.40 1.48
C GLN A 116 -3.25 -23.17 0.71
N ALA A 117 -4.42 -22.57 0.49
CA ALA A 117 -5.48 -23.15 -0.31
C ALA A 117 -5.10 -23.24 -1.79
N GLY A 118 -4.27 -22.32 -2.29
CA GLY A 118 -3.84 -22.26 -3.69
C GLY A 118 -4.96 -21.85 -4.66
N GLU A 119 -6.13 -21.50 -4.14
CA GLU A 119 -7.31 -21.09 -4.91
C GLU A 119 -7.80 -19.76 -4.33
N GLY A 120 -7.76 -18.72 -5.16
CA GLY A 120 -8.40 -17.44 -4.88
C GLY A 120 -9.89 -17.50 -5.23
N ASP A 121 -10.68 -16.59 -4.67
CA ASP A 121 -12.12 -16.52 -4.91
C ASP A 121 -12.48 -15.91 -6.29
N GLY A 122 -11.48 -15.65 -7.12
CA GLY A 122 -11.61 -15.03 -8.44
C GLY A 122 -11.83 -13.52 -8.39
N GLN A 123 -11.78 -12.89 -7.21
CA GLN A 123 -11.77 -11.44 -7.12
C GLN A 123 -10.50 -10.85 -7.75
N LEU A 124 -10.62 -9.59 -8.16
CA LEU A 124 -9.54 -8.86 -8.79
C LEU A 124 -8.30 -8.77 -7.89
N ASP A 125 -8.51 -8.60 -6.59
CA ASP A 125 -7.46 -8.58 -5.55
C ASP A 125 -6.68 -9.91 -5.55
N ASP A 126 -7.39 -11.04 -5.50
CA ASP A 126 -6.82 -12.38 -5.52
C ASP A 126 -6.05 -12.66 -6.82
N ALA A 127 -6.56 -12.18 -7.96
CA ALA A 127 -5.92 -12.35 -9.26
C ALA A 127 -4.57 -11.61 -9.33
N ILE A 128 -4.50 -10.34 -8.92
CA ILE A 128 -3.25 -9.59 -8.91
C ILE A 128 -2.28 -10.08 -7.83
N MET A 129 -2.79 -10.46 -6.66
CA MET A 129 -1.99 -11.10 -5.61
C MET A 129 -1.32 -12.37 -6.13
N SER A 130 -2.09 -13.27 -6.74
CA SER A 130 -1.59 -14.53 -7.28
C SER A 130 -0.57 -14.29 -8.39
N PHE A 131 -0.80 -13.27 -9.23
CA PHE A 131 0.15 -12.83 -10.23
C PHE A 131 1.46 -12.37 -9.59
N SER A 132 1.41 -11.47 -8.61
CA SER A 132 2.60 -10.94 -7.92
C SER A 132 3.39 -12.05 -7.21
N TRP A 133 2.68 -12.90 -6.45
CA TRP A 133 3.24 -14.05 -5.76
C TRP A 133 4.00 -15.00 -6.69
N ALA A 134 3.38 -15.37 -7.81
CA ALA A 134 3.98 -16.30 -8.78
C ALA A 134 5.26 -15.74 -9.45
N HIS A 135 5.35 -14.41 -9.61
CA HIS A 135 6.51 -13.78 -10.24
C HIS A 135 7.66 -13.56 -9.26
N GLU A 136 7.37 -13.11 -8.03
CA GLU A 136 8.44 -12.89 -7.04
C GLU A 136 9.03 -14.21 -6.52
N ARG A 137 8.25 -15.29 -6.42
CA ARG A 137 8.75 -16.59 -5.93
C ARG A 137 9.77 -17.24 -6.88
N ARG A 138 9.74 -16.91 -8.17
CA ARG A 138 10.63 -17.53 -9.18
C ARG A 138 12.11 -17.17 -9.00
N ASP A 139 12.40 -16.05 -8.35
CA ASP A 139 13.77 -15.58 -8.19
C ASP A 139 14.51 -16.26 -7.03
N ASP A 140 13.80 -16.66 -5.96
CA ASP A 140 14.39 -17.19 -4.72
C ASP A 140 14.46 -18.73 -4.61
N THR A 141 13.72 -19.47 -5.44
CA THR A 141 13.63 -20.96 -5.37
C THR A 141 14.92 -21.71 -5.74
N ARG A 142 15.99 -21.03 -6.13
CA ARG A 142 17.24 -21.68 -6.58
C ARG A 142 18.15 -22.15 -5.46
N ASP A 143 17.99 -21.60 -4.26
CA ASP A 143 18.86 -21.91 -3.12
C ASP A 143 18.28 -22.96 -2.16
N GLY A 144 17.15 -23.61 -2.52
CA GLY A 144 16.50 -24.58 -1.63
C GLY A 144 16.11 -23.97 -0.28
N GLY A 145 15.85 -22.66 -0.26
CA GLY A 145 15.53 -21.90 0.94
C GLY A 145 14.21 -22.33 1.57
N ASP A 146 14.09 -22.05 2.87
CA ASP A 146 12.88 -22.25 3.66
C ASP A 146 11.72 -21.40 3.10
N ASP A 147 10.80 -22.05 2.38
CA ASP A 147 9.61 -21.45 1.75
C ASP A 147 8.76 -20.69 2.79
N ASP A 148 8.70 -21.14 4.04
CA ASP A 148 7.92 -20.48 5.10
C ASP A 148 8.56 -19.15 5.51
N LYS A 149 9.89 -19.12 5.59
CA LYS A 149 10.65 -17.91 5.90
C LYS A 149 10.51 -16.88 4.78
N TRP A 150 10.55 -17.33 3.51
CA TRP A 150 10.30 -16.45 2.37
C TRP A 150 8.88 -15.87 2.40
N THR A 151 7.88 -16.75 2.53
CA THR A 151 6.46 -16.37 2.62
C THR A 151 6.21 -15.34 3.72
N LYS A 152 6.78 -15.57 4.91
CA LYS A 152 6.64 -14.66 6.04
C LYS A 152 7.24 -13.27 5.74
N ARG A 153 8.42 -13.21 5.12
CA ARG A 153 9.06 -11.94 4.71
C ARG A 153 8.26 -11.23 3.64
N TRP A 154 7.74 -11.97 2.67
CA TRP A 154 6.90 -11.44 1.60
C TRP A 154 5.64 -10.78 2.16
N LEU A 155 4.91 -11.49 3.03
CA LEU A 155 3.72 -10.98 3.70
C LEU A 155 4.02 -9.78 4.62
N GLN A 156 5.12 -9.80 5.37
CA GLN A 156 5.52 -8.67 6.21
C GLN A 156 5.79 -7.41 5.40
N ARG A 157 6.48 -7.53 4.27
CA ARG A 157 6.75 -6.41 3.36
C ARG A 157 5.45 -5.84 2.79
N LEU A 158 4.50 -6.69 2.42
CA LEU A 158 3.19 -6.23 1.93
C LEU A 158 2.32 -5.62 3.03
N GLU A 159 2.31 -6.17 4.24
CA GLU A 159 1.65 -5.56 5.42
C GLU A 159 2.18 -4.14 5.65
N ARG A 160 3.51 -3.98 5.54
CA ARG A 160 4.18 -2.67 5.62
C ARG A 160 3.76 -1.73 4.50
N ARG A 161 3.77 -2.23 3.27
CA ARG A 161 3.38 -1.45 2.09
C ARG A 161 1.92 -1.00 2.15
N GLU A 162 1.00 -1.86 2.54
CA GLU A 162 -0.41 -1.49 2.71
C GLU A 162 -0.56 -0.43 3.81
N THR A 163 0.18 -0.54 4.91
CA THR A 163 0.18 0.50 5.97
C THR A 163 0.66 1.86 5.44
N LEU A 164 1.70 1.89 4.62
CA LEU A 164 2.17 3.12 3.95
C LEU A 164 1.11 3.70 3.00
N ILE A 165 0.45 2.85 2.21
CA ILE A 165 -0.66 3.25 1.34
C ILE A 165 -1.80 3.84 2.17
N GLN A 166 -2.17 3.21 3.28
CA GLN A 166 -3.23 3.69 4.18
C GLN A 166 -2.89 5.07 4.76
N VAL A 167 -1.64 5.31 5.16
CA VAL A 167 -1.16 6.66 5.54
C VAL A 167 -1.42 7.67 4.42
N LEU A 168 -1.02 7.36 3.18
CA LEU A 168 -1.24 8.25 2.03
C LEU A 168 -2.72 8.51 1.74
N LEU A 169 -3.58 7.50 1.84
CA LEU A 169 -5.01 7.65 1.64
C LEU A 169 -5.63 8.55 2.72
N HIS A 170 -5.22 8.42 3.99
CA HIS A 170 -5.69 9.30 5.06
C HIS A 170 -5.22 10.76 4.86
N PHE A 171 -3.95 10.97 4.51
CA PHE A 171 -3.45 12.30 4.14
C PHE A 171 -4.21 12.89 2.94
N LEU A 172 -4.50 12.07 1.92
CA LEU A 172 -5.28 12.49 0.76
C LEU A 172 -6.68 12.93 1.18
N MET A 173 -7.40 12.11 1.95
CA MET A 173 -8.74 12.42 2.45
C MET A 173 -8.79 13.71 3.28
N LEU A 174 -7.78 13.94 4.13
CA LEU A 174 -7.66 15.16 4.93
C LEU A 174 -7.28 16.40 4.09
N SER A 175 -6.64 16.21 2.94
CA SER A 175 -6.23 17.30 2.04
C SER A 175 -7.34 17.80 1.11
N LEU A 176 -8.41 17.00 0.93
CA LEU A 176 -9.52 17.39 0.06
C LEU A 176 -10.34 18.51 0.71
N PRO A 177 -10.89 19.45 -0.09
CA PRO A 177 -11.79 20.48 0.42
C PRO A 177 -12.95 19.80 1.14
N LEU A 178 -13.13 20.07 2.43
CA LEU A 178 -14.32 19.61 3.12
C LEU A 178 -15.51 20.34 2.51
N ASP A 179 -16.47 19.58 2.00
CA ASP A 179 -17.73 20.12 1.52
C ASP A 179 -18.25 21.13 2.53
N GLY A 180 -18.49 22.37 2.09
CA GLY A 180 -18.76 23.55 2.92
C GLY A 180 -19.96 23.43 3.88
N SER A 181 -20.62 22.27 3.91
CA SER A 181 -21.64 21.87 4.89
C SER A 181 -21.16 21.93 6.36
N ARG A 182 -19.85 21.98 6.64
CA ARG A 182 -19.35 22.08 8.02
C ARG A 182 -19.48 23.48 8.65
N ALA A 183 -19.74 24.53 7.88
CA ALA A 183 -19.63 25.89 8.39
C ALA A 183 -20.72 26.29 9.43
N ASP A 184 -21.89 25.67 9.45
CA ASP A 184 -23.02 26.23 10.24
C ASP A 184 -23.69 25.31 11.26
N LEU A 185 -23.10 24.16 11.60
CA LEU A 185 -23.56 23.39 12.77
C LEU A 185 -22.98 23.97 14.08
N LYS A 186 -23.04 25.30 14.25
CA LYS A 186 -23.04 25.93 15.58
C LYS A 186 -24.28 25.43 16.31
N ARG A 187 -24.10 24.30 17.00
CA ARG A 187 -25.04 23.67 17.93
C ARG A 187 -25.73 24.73 18.78
N LYS A 188 -26.96 25.11 18.40
CA LYS A 188 -27.98 25.45 19.38
C LYS A 188 -28.20 24.19 20.19
N ARG A 189 -27.68 24.22 21.42
CA ARG A 189 -27.77 23.16 22.41
C ARG A 189 -29.22 23.08 22.90
N ASP A 190 -30.13 22.61 22.04
CA ASP A 190 -31.50 22.36 22.46
C ASP A 190 -31.59 21.03 23.19
N LYS A 191 -32.01 21.18 24.44
CA LYS A 191 -32.17 20.15 25.46
C LYS A 191 -33.18 19.10 24.99
N LYS A 192 -32.80 17.85 25.22
CA LYS A 192 -33.67 16.80 25.77
C LYS A 192 -34.73 16.22 24.81
N LYS A 193 -34.38 15.13 24.14
CA LYS A 193 -35.28 13.96 24.11
C LYS A 193 -34.51 12.65 23.89
N LYS A 194 -34.83 11.73 24.80
CA LYS A 194 -34.33 10.37 24.99
C LYS A 194 -34.89 9.52 23.84
N SER A 195 -34.08 9.16 22.85
CA SER A 195 -34.47 8.14 21.86
C SER A 195 -33.24 7.33 21.46
N SER A 196 -33.19 6.12 21.98
CA SER A 196 -32.19 5.09 21.73
C SER A 196 -32.40 4.50 20.34
N LYS A 197 -31.76 5.07 19.32
CA LYS A 197 -31.51 4.37 18.08
C LYS A 197 -30.08 4.69 17.66
N ALA A 198 -29.23 3.66 17.66
CA ALA A 198 -27.84 3.72 17.24
C ALA A 198 -27.81 4.12 15.76
N MET A 199 -27.80 5.42 15.51
CA MET A 199 -27.64 6.00 14.19
C MET A 199 -26.16 6.18 13.96
N GLU A 200 -25.67 5.50 12.93
CA GLU A 200 -24.30 5.53 12.44
C GLU A 200 -23.87 7.00 12.29
N ARG A 201 -22.95 7.43 13.14
CA ARG A 201 -22.52 8.82 13.20
C ARG A 201 -21.53 9.04 12.05
N PRO A 202 -21.70 10.08 11.20
CA PRO A 202 -20.72 10.41 10.18
C PRO A 202 -19.33 10.51 10.81
N GLN A 203 -18.35 9.81 10.25
CA GLN A 203 -16.97 9.82 10.73
C GLN A 203 -16.49 11.26 10.80
N SER A 204 -16.20 11.75 12.00
CA SER A 204 -15.64 13.08 12.17
C SER A 204 -14.19 13.06 11.72
N THR A 205 -13.69 14.15 11.13
CA THR A 205 -12.26 14.32 10.79
C THR A 205 -11.30 13.96 11.92
N SER A 206 -11.69 14.17 13.18
CA SER A 206 -10.90 13.73 14.34
C SER A 206 -10.58 12.23 14.28
N SER A 207 -11.50 11.41 13.78
CA SER A 207 -11.31 9.98 13.63
C SER A 207 -10.28 9.62 12.57
N LEU A 208 -10.10 10.44 11.52
CA LEU A 208 -9.09 10.20 10.48
C LEU A 208 -7.69 10.58 10.97
N GLU A 209 -7.58 11.68 11.73
CA GLU A 209 -6.32 12.09 12.37
C GLU A 209 -5.89 11.07 13.44
N GLU A 210 -6.81 10.58 14.28
CA GLU A 210 -6.55 9.51 15.23
C GLU A 210 -6.13 8.21 14.53
N ALA A 211 -6.79 7.83 13.44
CA ALA A 211 -6.42 6.66 12.65
C ALA A 211 -5.01 6.80 12.04
N LEU A 212 -4.67 7.99 11.55
CA LEU A 212 -3.34 8.32 11.04
C LEU A 212 -2.28 8.19 12.14
N ASP A 213 -2.55 8.71 13.34
CA ASP A 213 -1.65 8.61 14.49
C ASP A 213 -1.33 7.14 14.81
N ILE A 214 -2.35 6.28 14.87
CA ILE A 214 -2.21 4.83 15.12
C ILE A 214 -1.42 4.14 13.99
N LEU A 215 -1.66 4.49 12.72
CA LEU A 215 -0.92 3.94 11.58
C LEU A 215 0.57 4.33 11.65
N THR A 216 0.88 5.58 12.01
CA THR A 216 2.26 6.06 12.10
C THR A 216 3.03 5.48 13.30
N ASP A 217 2.34 5.24 14.42
CA ASP A 217 2.90 4.49 15.55
C ASP A 217 3.25 3.06 15.13
N ARG A 218 2.36 2.41 14.37
CA ARG A 218 2.61 1.06 13.84
C ARG A 218 3.86 1.00 12.96
N LEU A 219 4.06 1.99 12.07
CA LEU A 219 5.27 2.08 11.25
C LEU A 219 6.54 2.27 12.10
N SER A 220 6.45 3.08 13.15
CA SER A 220 7.56 3.34 14.08
C SER A 220 8.00 2.06 14.81
N ILE A 221 7.03 1.25 15.28
CA ILE A 221 7.30 -0.06 15.90
C ILE A 221 8.03 -1.01 14.94
N TRP A 222 7.64 -1.03 13.66
CA TRP A 222 8.33 -1.88 12.68
C TRP A 222 9.76 -1.44 12.39
N ARG A 223 9.99 -0.12 12.29
CA ARG A 223 11.34 0.41 12.13
C ARG A 223 12.26 -0.07 13.26
N GLU A 224 11.81 0.06 14.51
CA GLU A 224 12.56 -0.39 15.69
C GLU A 224 12.83 -1.90 15.67
N GLY A 225 11.83 -2.69 15.23
CA GLY A 225 11.97 -4.14 15.11
C GLY A 225 12.97 -4.60 14.05
N GLU A 226 13.11 -3.86 12.94
CA GLU A 226 14.07 -4.18 11.86
C GLU A 226 15.52 -3.84 12.25
N GLU A 227 15.71 -2.74 12.99
CA GLU A 227 17.03 -2.35 13.50
C GLU A 227 17.60 -3.42 14.46
N ALA A 228 16.76 -3.97 15.34
CA ALA A 228 17.17 -5.01 16.29
C ALA A 228 17.61 -6.33 15.63
N VAL A 229 17.14 -6.62 14.42
CA VAL A 229 17.51 -7.86 13.67
C VAL A 229 18.79 -7.67 12.88
N SER A 230 19.17 -6.43 12.55
CA SER A 230 20.29 -6.13 11.65
C SER A 230 21.66 -6.04 12.35
N THR A 231 21.71 -6.17 13.68
CA THR A 231 22.90 -5.90 14.49
C THR A 231 24.00 -6.96 14.47
N ASP A 232 23.78 -8.16 13.92
CA ASP A 232 24.70 -9.30 14.16
C ASP A 232 25.77 -9.55 13.06
N ASP A 233 25.58 -9.06 11.82
CA ASP A 233 26.38 -9.57 10.67
C ASP A 233 27.06 -8.52 9.76
N SER A 234 27.00 -7.22 10.04
CA SER A 234 27.42 -6.19 9.06
C SER A 234 28.52 -5.26 9.54
N GLN A 235 29.76 -5.75 9.61
CA GLN A 235 30.96 -4.89 9.76
C GLN A 235 31.29 -4.05 8.52
N ASP A 236 30.69 -4.35 7.35
CA ASP A 236 30.99 -3.71 6.07
C ASP A 236 30.06 -2.54 5.68
N SER A 237 29.07 -2.16 6.50
CA SER A 237 28.09 -1.10 6.16
C SER A 237 28.63 0.33 6.26
N LYS A 238 29.89 0.52 6.66
CA LYS A 238 30.48 1.83 6.99
C LYS A 238 30.71 2.79 5.81
N LEU A 239 30.50 2.35 4.57
CA LEU A 239 30.81 3.13 3.37
C LEU A 239 29.60 3.83 2.71
N ASN A 240 28.36 3.56 3.15
CA ASN A 240 27.19 4.21 2.58
C ASN A 240 26.76 5.40 3.43
N ALA A 241 27.19 6.59 3.03
CA ALA A 241 26.89 7.87 3.68
C ALA A 241 25.41 8.31 3.59
N ASP A 242 24.56 7.56 2.86
CA ASP A 242 23.15 7.89 2.62
C ASP A 242 22.24 6.75 3.09
N HIS A 243 22.41 6.33 4.34
CA HIS A 243 21.65 5.22 4.92
C HIS A 243 20.28 5.69 5.45
N ARG A 244 19.51 6.42 4.62
CA ARG A 244 18.13 6.79 4.95
C ARG A 244 17.30 5.53 5.13
N ASP A 245 16.63 5.40 6.27
CA ASP A 245 15.73 4.28 6.50
C ASP A 245 14.50 4.40 5.57
N TRP A 246 13.82 3.28 5.29
CA TRP A 246 12.68 3.28 4.36
C TRP A 246 11.54 4.20 4.82
N PHE A 247 11.41 4.46 6.12
CA PHE A 247 10.37 5.31 6.67
C PHE A 247 10.72 6.80 6.51
N GLN A 248 12.00 7.15 6.65
CA GLN A 248 12.55 8.47 6.33
C GLN A 248 12.38 8.77 4.83
N THR A 249 12.79 7.84 3.96
CA THR A 249 12.60 7.94 2.50
C THR A 249 11.13 8.14 2.15
N PHE A 250 10.22 7.39 2.78
CA PHE A 250 8.79 7.59 2.59
C PHE A 250 8.33 9.00 3.01
N CYS A 251 8.78 9.49 4.16
CA CYS A 251 8.39 10.80 4.66
C CYS A 251 8.92 11.95 3.79
N GLU A 252 10.19 11.92 3.40
CA GLU A 252 10.86 12.96 2.62
C GLU A 252 10.49 12.92 1.14
N ASP A 253 10.48 11.73 0.55
CA ASP A 253 10.37 11.61 -0.89
C ASP A 253 8.88 11.52 -1.31
N VAL A 254 8.00 10.91 -0.49
CA VAL A 254 6.59 10.68 -0.86
C VAL A 254 5.63 11.65 -0.18
N VAL A 255 5.66 11.76 1.14
CA VAL A 255 4.67 12.53 1.91
C VAL A 255 4.94 14.03 1.79
N GLN A 256 6.19 14.45 1.98
CA GLN A 256 6.57 15.86 1.99
C GLN A 256 6.17 16.59 0.69
N PRO A 257 6.46 16.09 -0.53
CA PRO A 257 6.12 16.82 -1.75
C PRO A 257 4.61 16.92 -1.98
N SER A 258 3.85 15.95 -1.48
CA SER A 258 2.41 15.84 -1.72
C SER A 258 1.57 16.64 -0.71
N PHE A 259 2.04 16.76 0.54
CA PHE A 259 1.20 17.19 1.66
C PHE A 259 1.80 18.26 2.57
N SER A 260 3.11 18.56 2.50
CA SER A 260 3.75 19.53 3.42
C SER A 260 3.10 20.92 3.38
N TYR A 261 2.63 21.36 2.21
CA TYR A 261 1.96 22.65 2.04
C TYR A 261 0.50 22.63 2.54
N CYS A 262 -0.23 21.53 2.34
CA CYS A 262 -1.65 21.45 2.66
C CYS A 262 -1.92 21.03 4.11
N LEU A 263 -1.05 20.19 4.69
CA LEU A 263 -1.22 19.57 6.01
C LEU A 263 0.09 19.66 6.83
N PRO A 264 0.66 20.85 7.05
CA PRO A 264 1.98 21.02 7.65
C PRO A 264 2.07 20.45 9.07
N ALA A 265 1.03 20.61 9.88
CA ALA A 265 1.02 20.11 11.27
C ALA A 265 1.04 18.58 11.36
N LEU A 266 0.27 17.89 10.50
CA LEU A 266 0.24 16.43 10.44
C LEU A 266 1.53 15.87 9.85
N TYR A 267 2.07 16.52 8.82
CA TYR A 267 3.38 16.17 8.27
C TYR A 267 4.49 16.30 9.32
N GLU A 268 4.50 17.38 10.10
CA GLU A 268 5.50 17.58 11.16
C GLU A 268 5.38 16.51 12.27
N SER A 269 4.16 16.13 12.66
CA SER A 269 3.93 15.03 13.59
C SER A 269 4.47 13.69 13.06
N LEU A 270 4.19 13.37 11.79
CA LEU A 270 4.75 12.19 11.12
C LEU A 270 6.29 12.25 11.10
N ARG A 271 6.85 13.41 10.76
CA ARG A 271 8.30 13.63 10.70
C ARG A 271 8.95 13.40 12.07
N GLN A 272 8.38 13.90 13.15
CA GLN A 272 8.92 13.67 14.50
C GLN A 272 9.00 12.18 14.86
N LYS A 273 8.07 11.36 14.36
CA LYS A 273 8.12 9.89 14.54
C LYS A 273 9.15 9.23 13.62
N ALA A 274 9.27 9.70 12.38
CA ALA A 274 10.21 9.18 11.39
C ALA A 274 11.68 9.52 11.71
N PHE A 275 11.92 10.64 12.37
CA PHE A 275 13.25 11.11 12.78
C PHE A 275 13.33 11.22 14.30
N PRO A 276 13.45 10.09 15.03
CA PRO A 276 13.64 10.13 16.46
C PRO A 276 14.89 10.97 16.74
N ALA A 277 14.72 12.03 17.53
CA ALA A 277 15.84 12.87 17.92
C ALA A 277 16.94 11.96 18.49
N SER A 278 18.12 11.99 17.88
CA SER A 278 19.22 11.14 18.30
C SER A 278 19.38 11.26 19.82
N PRO A 279 19.38 10.16 20.58
CA PRO A 279 19.48 10.22 22.04
C PRO A 279 20.76 10.97 22.49
N SER A 280 21.76 11.07 21.61
CA SER A 280 23.02 11.80 21.80
C SER A 280 22.89 13.32 21.75
N SER A 281 21.82 13.88 21.17
CA SER A 281 21.57 15.33 21.15
C SER A 281 20.65 15.79 22.28
N ARG A 282 20.31 14.91 23.22
CA ARG A 282 19.61 15.32 24.44
C ARG A 282 20.56 16.28 25.16
N PRO A 283 20.24 17.59 25.27
CA PRO A 283 21.11 18.52 25.96
C PRO A 283 21.35 17.92 27.33
N SER A 284 22.60 17.64 27.65
CA SER A 284 23.01 17.10 28.95
C SER A 284 22.29 17.94 29.99
N SER A 285 21.23 17.38 30.58
CA SER A 285 20.41 18.08 31.55
C SER A 285 21.38 18.75 32.51
N PRO A 286 21.29 20.07 32.74
CA PRO A 286 22.21 20.74 33.64
C PRO A 286 22.19 19.91 34.92
N SER A 287 23.35 19.37 35.27
CA SER A 287 23.54 18.53 36.44
C SER A 287 23.01 19.34 37.60
N LEU A 288 21.76 19.11 37.98
CA LEU A 288 21.23 19.60 39.23
C LEU A 288 22.01 18.81 40.26
N GLU A 289 23.09 19.41 40.74
CA GLU A 289 23.80 19.01 41.94
C GLU A 289 22.77 19.06 43.09
N PHE A 290 21.93 18.04 43.17
CA PHE A 290 21.06 17.82 44.31
C PHE A 290 21.96 17.33 45.42
N SER A 291 22.42 18.31 46.21
CA SER A 291 23.07 18.12 47.48
C SER A 291 22.28 17.10 48.29
N SER A 292 22.94 15.97 48.53
CA SER A 292 22.61 14.92 49.48
C SER A 292 22.09 15.50 50.80
N SER A 293 20.89 15.08 51.23
CA SER A 293 20.68 14.38 52.51
C SER A 293 19.19 14.37 52.91
N VAL A 294 18.43 13.33 52.52
CA VAL A 294 17.22 12.96 53.28
C VAL A 294 17.07 11.43 53.25
N PRO A 295 17.06 10.74 54.40
CA PRO A 295 16.92 9.29 54.45
C PRO A 295 15.49 8.87 54.11
N TYR A 296 15.34 8.14 53.01
CA TYR A 296 14.06 7.61 52.54
C TYR A 296 13.66 6.36 53.33
N VAL A 297 12.57 6.46 54.10
CA VAL A 297 11.94 5.35 54.82
C VAL A 297 11.19 4.48 53.82
N ARG A 298 11.56 3.20 53.79
CA ARG A 298 11.08 2.15 52.89
C ARG A 298 9.65 1.71 53.26
N PRO A 299 8.61 1.91 52.41
CA PRO A 299 7.30 1.33 52.66
C PRO A 299 7.30 -0.15 52.28
N ARG A 300 6.85 -0.97 53.23
CA ARG A 300 6.80 -2.44 53.19
C ARG A 300 5.71 -2.90 52.21
N SER A 301 6.12 -3.67 51.20
CA SER A 301 5.26 -4.34 50.22
C SER A 301 4.21 -5.23 50.89
N ARG A 302 2.93 -5.08 50.51
CA ARG A 302 1.81 -5.93 50.92
C ARG A 302 1.32 -6.66 49.67
N SER A 303 1.77 -7.89 49.51
CA SER A 303 1.37 -8.81 48.44
C SER A 303 -0.14 -9.05 48.48
N ARG A 304 -0.85 -8.72 47.40
CA ARG A 304 -2.20 -9.24 47.11
C ARG A 304 -2.10 -10.14 45.90
N SER A 305 -2.15 -11.44 46.17
CA SER A 305 -2.41 -12.50 45.20
C SER A 305 -3.82 -12.34 44.62
N ILE A 306 -3.93 -12.11 43.33
CA ILE A 306 -5.18 -12.20 42.56
C ILE A 306 -5.15 -13.56 41.87
N SER A 307 -5.97 -14.48 42.37
CA SER A 307 -6.33 -15.71 41.67
C SER A 307 -7.23 -15.33 40.49
N ILE A 308 -6.82 -15.66 39.27
CA ILE A 308 -7.63 -15.56 38.07
C ILE A 308 -8.18 -16.96 37.78
N ASP A 309 -9.48 -17.13 38.00
CA ASP A 309 -10.22 -18.33 37.63
C ASP A 309 -10.33 -18.44 36.11
N LEU A 310 -9.91 -19.59 35.60
CA LEU A 310 -9.93 -20.01 34.22
C LEU A 310 -11.34 -20.54 33.89
N ALA A 311 -12.23 -19.67 33.39
CA ALA A 311 -13.53 -20.11 32.86
C ALA A 311 -13.43 -20.36 31.35
N SER A 312 -13.47 -21.64 31.01
CA SER A 312 -13.59 -22.20 29.66
C SER A 312 -14.96 -21.86 29.05
N ALA A 313 -14.98 -21.32 27.83
CA ALA A 313 -16.20 -21.18 27.02
C ALA A 313 -15.86 -21.11 25.50
N PRO A 314 -16.80 -21.49 24.62
CA PRO A 314 -16.50 -22.26 23.41
C PRO A 314 -16.49 -21.45 22.10
N GLY A 315 -15.63 -21.88 21.17
CA GLY A 315 -15.84 -21.93 19.70
C GLY A 315 -16.24 -20.64 18.95
N PRO A 316 -15.39 -20.10 18.07
CA PRO A 316 -15.79 -19.04 17.15
C PRO A 316 -16.66 -19.60 16.02
N ARG A 317 -17.92 -19.12 15.94
CA ARG A 317 -18.74 -19.22 14.73
C ARG A 317 -18.26 -18.22 13.70
N HIS A 318 -18.13 -18.69 12.46
CA HIS A 318 -17.77 -17.94 11.26
C HIS A 318 -18.66 -16.71 11.05
N SER A 319 -18.05 -15.54 10.95
CA SER A 319 -18.63 -14.34 10.32
C SER A 319 -17.87 -14.07 9.03
N LEU A 320 -18.36 -14.68 7.95
CA LEU A 320 -17.96 -14.36 6.58
C LEU A 320 -18.38 -12.93 6.25
N LEU A 321 -17.46 -12.18 5.66
CA LEU A 321 -17.70 -10.93 4.96
C LEU A 321 -18.78 -11.18 3.89
N ARG A 322 -20.01 -10.79 4.21
CA ARG A 322 -21.14 -10.78 3.28
C ARG A 322 -21.05 -9.48 2.47
N THR A 323 -20.38 -9.53 1.33
CA THR A 323 -20.51 -8.49 0.31
C THR A 323 -21.96 -8.46 -0.17
N GLN A 324 -22.56 -7.27 -0.14
CA GLN A 324 -23.93 -7.04 -0.59
C GLN A 324 -23.97 -7.11 -2.13
N SER A 325 -24.25 -8.29 -2.68
CA SER A 325 -24.81 -8.40 -4.02
C SER A 325 -26.33 -8.15 -3.93
N ARG A 326 -26.73 -6.90 -4.19
CA ARG A 326 -28.14 -6.53 -4.39
C ARG A 326 -28.48 -6.71 -5.88
N GLN A 327 -28.85 -7.94 -6.25
CA GLN A 327 -29.69 -8.15 -7.43
C GLN A 327 -31.14 -7.79 -7.05
N ASN A 328 -31.57 -6.58 -7.40
CA ASN A 328 -33.00 -6.27 -7.51
C ASN A 328 -33.43 -6.51 -8.95
N GLY A 329 -34.01 -7.69 -9.19
CA GLY A 329 -34.84 -7.93 -10.36
C GLY A 329 -36.12 -7.10 -10.25
N SER A 330 -36.25 -6.09 -11.11
CA SER A 330 -37.52 -5.42 -11.37
C SER A 330 -37.89 -5.64 -12.82
N LYS A 331 -38.84 -6.55 -13.03
CA LYS A 331 -39.66 -6.60 -14.24
C LYS A 331 -40.47 -5.31 -14.26
N ASN A 332 -40.44 -4.54 -15.36
CA ASN A 332 -41.61 -3.90 -15.96
C ASN A 332 -41.28 -3.09 -17.23
N ASN A 333 -42.17 -3.27 -18.21
CA ASN A 333 -42.60 -2.34 -19.25
C ASN A 333 -41.62 -1.88 -20.34
N THR A 334 -41.75 -2.58 -21.47
CA THR A 334 -41.67 -2.02 -22.82
C THR A 334 -42.70 -0.89 -22.99
N ASN A 335 -42.23 0.34 -23.17
CA ASN A 335 -42.91 1.31 -24.03
C ASN A 335 -41.92 2.36 -24.54
N GLY A 336 -41.95 2.54 -25.86
CA GLY A 336 -40.93 3.24 -26.64
C GLY A 336 -40.74 4.70 -26.27
N ARG A 337 -39.48 5.15 -26.38
CA ARG A 337 -39.16 6.58 -26.47
C ARG A 337 -37.79 6.76 -27.14
N ARG A 338 -37.86 7.28 -28.36
CA ARG A 338 -36.87 8.01 -29.18
C ARG A 338 -35.41 7.99 -28.67
N GLU A 339 -34.57 7.38 -29.48
CA GLU A 339 -33.12 7.59 -29.51
C GLU A 339 -32.81 9.08 -29.68
N VAL A 340 -32.05 9.63 -28.74
CA VAL A 340 -31.25 10.85 -28.92
C VAL A 340 -29.82 10.42 -28.67
N THR A 341 -29.05 10.32 -29.76
CA THR A 341 -27.62 10.08 -29.77
C THR A 341 -26.89 11.32 -29.26
N CYS A 342 -26.52 11.32 -27.98
CA CYS A 342 -25.57 12.28 -27.43
C CYS A 342 -24.15 11.71 -27.60
N GLY A 343 -23.54 11.96 -28.76
CA GLY A 343 -22.11 11.79 -28.98
C GLY A 343 -21.34 12.93 -28.31
N GLY A 344 -20.98 12.74 -27.05
CA GLY A 344 -20.03 13.60 -26.34
C GLY A 344 -18.64 12.97 -26.34
N ALA A 345 -17.78 13.37 -27.26
CA ALA A 345 -16.37 12.99 -27.23
C ALA A 345 -15.68 13.72 -26.07
N LEU A 346 -15.28 12.97 -25.05
CA LEU A 346 -14.43 13.46 -23.97
C LEU A 346 -13.00 13.71 -24.49
N PRO A 347 -12.28 14.71 -23.96
CA PRO A 347 -10.93 15.03 -24.40
C PRO A 347 -9.92 13.96 -24.01
N SER A 348 -9.04 13.67 -24.97
CA SER A 348 -7.98 12.68 -24.88
C SER A 348 -6.91 13.08 -23.84
N ILE A 349 -7.03 12.50 -22.64
CA ILE A 349 -5.96 12.37 -21.62
C ILE A 349 -5.24 11.01 -21.84
N MET A 350 -5.14 10.54 -23.10
CA MET A 350 -4.58 9.22 -23.43
C MET A 350 -3.05 9.17 -23.32
N THR A 351 -2.34 10.29 -23.41
CA THR A 351 -0.89 10.25 -23.57
C THR A 351 -0.12 9.87 -22.30
N ILE A 352 -0.63 10.16 -21.10
CA ILE A 352 0.07 9.80 -19.85
C ILE A 352 -0.20 8.34 -19.46
N VAL A 353 -1.43 7.83 -19.66
CA VAL A 353 -1.78 6.43 -19.36
C VAL A 353 -1.03 5.47 -20.29
N GLU A 354 -0.93 5.81 -21.57
CA GLU A 354 -0.24 4.97 -22.54
C GLU A 354 1.29 5.07 -22.39
N MET A 355 1.82 6.24 -22.02
CA MET A 355 3.23 6.36 -21.63
C MET A 355 3.55 5.57 -20.36
N ASP A 356 2.69 5.58 -19.34
CA ASP A 356 2.89 4.77 -18.14
C ASP A 356 2.74 3.28 -18.44
N ARG A 357 1.86 2.87 -19.37
CA ARG A 357 1.71 1.47 -19.76
C ARG A 357 2.89 0.95 -20.60
N VAL A 358 3.42 1.76 -21.52
CA VAL A 358 4.63 1.44 -22.27
C VAL A 358 5.86 1.47 -21.35
N ARG A 359 5.95 2.43 -20.44
CA ARG A 359 7.00 2.46 -19.40
C ARG A 359 6.89 1.26 -18.47
N PHE A 360 5.69 0.88 -18.06
CA PHE A 360 5.40 -0.29 -17.25
C PHE A 360 5.86 -1.56 -17.94
N MET A 361 5.48 -1.75 -19.22
CA MET A 361 5.92 -2.92 -19.99
C MET A 361 7.43 -2.91 -20.22
N ASN A 362 8.04 -1.74 -20.46
CA ASN A 362 9.48 -1.60 -20.56
C ASN A 362 10.20 -1.86 -19.22
N LEU A 363 9.61 -1.45 -18.10
CA LEU A 363 10.10 -1.72 -16.74
C LEU A 363 9.95 -3.19 -16.38
N LEU A 364 8.83 -3.82 -16.71
CA LEU A 364 8.61 -5.25 -16.54
C LEU A 364 9.64 -6.05 -17.34
N ASN A 365 9.84 -5.67 -18.61
CA ASN A 365 10.84 -6.27 -19.48
C ASN A 365 12.25 -6.03 -18.95
N PHE A 366 12.57 -4.82 -18.51
CA PHE A 366 13.86 -4.48 -17.91
C PHE A 366 14.12 -5.26 -16.62
N TYR A 367 13.13 -5.39 -15.75
CA TYR A 367 13.23 -6.13 -14.50
C TYR A 367 13.44 -7.62 -14.78
N THR A 368 12.72 -8.17 -15.76
CA THR A 368 12.92 -9.55 -16.24
C THR A 368 14.33 -9.71 -16.81
N LEU A 369 14.83 -8.72 -17.55
CA LEU A 369 16.20 -8.68 -18.08
C LEU A 369 17.25 -8.64 -16.96
N MET A 370 17.02 -7.83 -15.93
CA MET A 370 17.88 -7.72 -14.75
C MET A 370 17.87 -9.03 -13.95
N ALA A 371 16.71 -9.67 -13.75
CA ALA A 371 16.60 -10.98 -13.12
C ALA A 371 17.38 -12.06 -13.92
N LEU A 372 17.24 -12.08 -15.24
CA LEU A 372 17.99 -12.97 -16.13
C LEU A 372 19.50 -12.67 -16.16
N GLN A 373 19.89 -11.41 -16.04
CA GLN A 373 21.30 -11.01 -15.98
C GLN A 373 21.94 -11.34 -14.64
N ASN A 374 21.19 -11.20 -13.53
CA ASN A 374 21.61 -11.64 -12.21
C ASN A 374 21.76 -13.18 -12.17
N GLN A 375 20.87 -13.91 -12.86
CA GLN A 375 20.98 -15.35 -13.10
C GLN A 375 22.27 -15.75 -13.83
N ARG A 376 22.74 -14.94 -14.80
CA ARG A 376 24.02 -15.19 -15.48
C ARG A 376 25.23 -14.92 -14.60
N ARG A 377 25.17 -13.92 -13.71
CA ARG A 377 26.26 -13.59 -12.78
C ARG A 377 26.38 -14.58 -11.60
N SER A 378 25.27 -15.14 -11.13
CA SER A 378 25.27 -16.14 -10.05
C SER A 378 25.77 -17.53 -10.51
N ARG A 379 25.76 -17.81 -11.82
CA ARG A 379 26.49 -18.95 -12.39
C ARG A 379 27.99 -18.69 -12.43
N LYS A 380 28.63 -18.58 -11.26
CA LYS A 380 30.07 -18.89 -11.19
C LYS A 380 30.23 -20.35 -11.60
N PRO A 381 31.08 -20.67 -12.59
CA PRO A 381 31.31 -22.06 -12.95
C PRO A 381 31.88 -22.77 -11.73
N TYR A 382 31.10 -23.69 -11.16
CA TYR A 382 31.59 -24.77 -10.31
C TYR A 382 32.44 -25.71 -11.19
N GLN A 383 33.55 -25.20 -11.71
CA GLN A 383 34.56 -25.98 -12.41
C GLN A 383 35.87 -25.86 -11.63
N ARG A 384 36.17 -26.96 -10.93
CA ARG A 384 37.42 -27.37 -10.28
C ARG A 384 37.21 -27.56 -8.79
N TRP A 385 36.82 -28.76 -8.38
CA TRP A 385 37.37 -29.47 -7.21
C TRP A 385 37.01 -30.96 -7.37
N CYS A 386 37.38 -31.55 -8.51
CA CYS A 386 37.68 -32.98 -8.59
C CYS A 386 39.20 -33.10 -8.66
N ARG A 387 39.87 -32.83 -7.53
CA ARG A 387 41.21 -33.39 -7.31
C ARG A 387 40.97 -34.86 -7.02
N MET A 388 41.34 -35.70 -7.97
CA MET A 388 41.44 -37.14 -7.79
C MET A 388 42.22 -37.42 -6.51
N GLY A 389 41.54 -37.97 -5.51
CA GLY A 389 42.21 -38.71 -4.45
C GLY A 389 42.58 -40.05 -5.05
N ASP A 390 43.88 -40.28 -5.23
CA ASP A 390 44.39 -41.60 -5.54
C ASP A 390 44.00 -42.58 -4.41
N PRO A 391 43.54 -43.80 -4.75
CA PRO A 391 43.26 -44.82 -3.74
C PRO A 391 44.57 -45.32 -3.10
N PRO A 392 44.61 -45.55 -1.78
CA PRO A 392 45.79 -46.12 -1.14
C PRO A 392 45.97 -47.58 -1.57
N SER A 393 47.07 -47.83 -2.27
CA SER A 393 47.62 -49.14 -2.57
C SER A 393 47.90 -49.92 -1.27
N ARG A 394 47.08 -50.93 -0.97
CA ARG A 394 47.41 -51.95 0.04
C ARG A 394 48.52 -52.85 -0.49
N SER A 395 49.74 -52.63 0.00
CA SER A 395 50.83 -53.60 -0.10
C SER A 395 50.59 -54.73 0.89
N ALA A 396 50.58 -55.95 0.39
CA ALA A 396 50.74 -57.17 1.17
C ALA A 396 52.13 -57.22 1.81
N ARG A 397 52.19 -57.63 3.08
CA ARG A 397 53.20 -58.52 3.67
C ARG A 397 52.68 -59.07 4.98
#